data_AF-A0A5M9I3H5-F1
#
_entry.id   AF-A0A5M9I3H5-F1
#
_cell.length_a   1.000
_cell.length_b   1.000
_cell.length_c   1.000
_cell.angle_alpha   90.00
_cell.angle_beta   90.00
_cell.angle_gamma   90.00
#
_symmetry.space_group_name_H-M   'P 1'
#
loop_
_entity.id
_entity.type
_entity.pdbx_description
1 polymer ?
#
loop_
_entity_poly.entity_id
_entity_poly.type
_entity_poly.pdbx_seq_one_letter_code
_entity_poly.pdbx_strand_id
1 'polypeptide(L)'
;MAGILTAWRLQKAGIRAVVLEADQIGGGQTKNTTAKINSQHGLFCHEFIEKKGVETAEKYLQANQHAVEEYKRIIREEDIDCNLTEADAYVYSSDGERLRREADAAQSTGRYRLSCGVHADVRESRAAAYSDEQCRGGV
;
A
#
# COMPACT_ATOMS: atom_id res chain seq x y z
N MET A 1 -4.68 -4.82 -12.10
CA MET A 1 -4.92 -3.44 -11.61
C MET A 1 -4.24 -2.36 -12.42
N ALA A 2 -2.92 -2.38 -12.63
CA ALA A 2 -2.19 -1.27 -13.29
C ALA A 2 -2.81 -0.83 -14.64
N GLY A 3 -3.13 -1.77 -15.54
CA GLY A 3 -3.72 -1.44 -16.85
C GLY A 3 -5.08 -0.72 -16.75
N ILE A 4 -5.97 -1.16 -15.86
CA ILE A 4 -7.27 -0.54 -15.64
C ILE A 4 -7.11 0.89 -15.09
N LEU A 5 -6.25 1.09 -14.10
CA LEU A 5 -5.98 2.42 -13.55
C LEU A 5 -5.36 3.36 -14.58
N THR A 6 -4.46 2.86 -15.42
CA THR A 6 -3.89 3.64 -16.53
C THR A 6 -4.98 4.06 -17.52
N ALA A 7 -5.83 3.13 -17.95
CA ALA A 7 -6.93 3.45 -18.87
C ALA A 7 -7.91 4.47 -18.27
N TRP A 8 -8.26 4.30 -16.99
CA TRP A 8 -9.09 5.26 -16.26
C TRP A 8 -8.46 6.65 -16.20
N ARG A 9 -7.15 6.75 -15.91
CA ARG A 9 -6.42 8.03 -15.93
C ARG A 9 -6.42 8.69 -17.30
N LEU A 10 -6.16 7.91 -18.35
CA LEU A 10 -6.20 8.40 -19.74
C LEU A 10 -7.59 8.94 -20.09
N GLN A 11 -8.64 8.21 -19.70
CA GLN A 11 -10.02 8.64 -19.92
C GLN A 11 -10.34 9.95 -19.16
N LYS A 12 -9.93 10.09 -17.89
CA LYS A 12 -10.09 11.35 -17.13
C LYS A 12 -9.29 12.51 -17.75
N ALA A 13 -8.22 12.22 -18.49
CA ALA A 13 -7.46 13.22 -19.25
C ALA A 13 -8.05 13.50 -20.66
N GLY A 14 -9.22 12.95 -21.00
CA GLY A 14 -9.85 13.14 -22.31
C GLY A 14 -9.26 12.28 -23.44
N ILE A 15 -8.37 11.34 -23.11
CA ILE A 15 -7.73 10.44 -24.08
C ILE A 15 -8.57 9.17 -24.19
N ARG A 16 -8.98 8.81 -25.42
CA ARG A 16 -9.68 7.54 -25.68
C ARG A 16 -8.71 6.37 -25.49
N ALA A 17 -9.08 5.43 -24.64
CA ALA A 17 -8.30 4.22 -24.35
C ALA A 17 -9.17 2.97 -24.52
N VAL A 18 -8.54 1.86 -24.90
CA VAL A 18 -9.16 0.53 -24.96
C VAL A 18 -8.29 -0.42 -24.15
N VAL A 19 -8.90 -1.25 -23.32
CA VAL A 19 -8.21 -2.31 -22.57
C VAL A 19 -8.53 -3.65 -23.22
N LEU A 20 -7.48 -4.39 -23.60
CA LEU A 20 -7.59 -5.75 -24.12
C LEU A 20 -7.10 -6.72 -23.03
N GLU A 21 -7.98 -7.60 -22.58
CA GLU A 21 -7.69 -8.67 -21.61
C GLU A 21 -7.97 -10.01 -22.29
N ALA A 22 -7.08 -10.99 -22.09
CA ALA A 22 -7.18 -12.29 -22.75
C ALA A 22 -8.19 -13.22 -22.08
N ASP A 23 -8.46 -12.99 -20.79
CA ASP A 23 -9.40 -13.76 -19.97
C ASP A 23 -10.41 -12.80 -19.29
N GLN A 24 -10.75 -13.02 -18.03
CA GLN A 24 -11.59 -12.13 -17.24
C GLN A 24 -10.78 -10.97 -16.65
N ILE A 25 -11.35 -9.75 -16.72
CA ILE A 25 -10.77 -8.55 -16.08
C ILE A 25 -10.51 -8.84 -14.59
N GLY A 26 -9.27 -8.63 -14.15
CA GLY A 26 -8.85 -8.87 -12.77
C GLY A 26 -8.57 -10.34 -12.43
N GLY A 27 -8.80 -11.26 -13.37
CA GLY A 27 -8.69 -12.71 -13.18
C GLY A 27 -7.28 -13.27 -13.00
N GLY A 28 -6.24 -12.47 -13.27
CA GLY A 28 -4.84 -12.86 -13.11
C GLY A 28 -4.29 -12.65 -11.70
N GLN A 29 -3.12 -12.01 -11.58
CA GLN A 29 -2.49 -11.75 -10.27
C GLN A 29 -3.35 -10.90 -9.33
N THR A 30 -4.20 -10.03 -9.87
CA THR A 30 -5.03 -9.11 -9.08
C THR A 30 -5.96 -9.85 -8.11
N LYS A 31 -6.70 -10.87 -8.57
CA LYS A 31 -7.60 -11.64 -7.70
C LYS A 31 -6.90 -12.47 -6.62
N ASN A 32 -5.62 -12.77 -6.79
CA ASN A 32 -4.85 -13.65 -5.89
C ASN A 32 -4.08 -12.86 -4.81
N THR A 33 -4.28 -11.54 -4.72
CA THR A 33 -3.66 -10.72 -3.66
C THR A 33 -4.50 -10.75 -2.39
N THR A 34 -3.92 -10.35 -1.26
CA THR A 34 -4.66 -10.11 0.00
C THR A 34 -5.33 -8.74 0.05
N ALA A 35 -5.36 -8.01 -1.08
CA ALA A 35 -5.92 -6.67 -1.23
C ALA A 35 -5.36 -5.60 -0.26
N LYS A 36 -4.23 -5.87 0.42
CA LYS A 36 -3.59 -4.90 1.32
C LYS A 36 -2.92 -3.78 0.52
N ILE A 37 -3.37 -2.55 0.73
CA ILE A 37 -2.75 -1.35 0.16
C ILE A 37 -2.01 -0.64 1.29
N ASN A 38 -0.68 -0.58 1.23
CA ASN A 38 0.15 0.03 2.27
C ASN A 38 1.44 0.65 1.73
N SER A 39 2.09 1.48 2.54
CA SER A 39 3.42 2.04 2.28
C SER A 39 4.56 1.29 3.00
N GLN A 40 4.23 0.55 4.07
CA GLN A 40 5.18 -0.24 4.86
C GLN A 40 5.23 -1.70 4.39
N HIS A 41 6.37 -2.13 3.83
CA HIS A 41 6.55 -3.47 3.27
C HIS A 41 7.49 -4.35 4.13
N GLY A 42 7.09 -4.62 5.37
CA GLY A 42 7.89 -5.44 6.29
C GLY A 42 9.06 -4.68 6.90
N LEU A 43 10.17 -5.39 7.16
CA LEU A 43 11.46 -4.80 7.58
C LEU A 43 12.33 -4.59 6.34
N PHE A 44 12.13 -3.48 5.63
CA PHE A 44 12.76 -3.24 4.34
C PHE A 44 13.48 -1.91 4.24
N CYS A 45 13.04 -0.86 4.94
CA CYS A 45 13.55 0.50 4.81
C CYS A 45 15.06 0.57 5.06
N HIS A 46 15.55 -0.04 6.14
CA HIS A 46 16.98 -0.02 6.46
C HIS A 46 17.81 -0.67 5.34
N GLU A 47 17.49 -1.90 4.97
CA GLU A 47 18.18 -2.62 3.91
C GLU A 47 18.04 -1.94 2.54
N PHE A 48 16.90 -1.30 2.28
CA PHE A 48 16.63 -0.63 1.03
C PHE A 48 17.45 0.66 0.90
N ILE A 49 17.58 1.43 1.99
CA ILE A 49 18.47 2.59 2.06
C ILE A 49 19.92 2.14 1.85
N GLU A 50 20.38 1.07 2.50
CA GLU A 50 21.74 0.56 2.29
C GLU A 50 22.00 0.16 0.83
N LYS A 51 21.02 -0.46 0.17
CA LYS A 51 21.16 -0.97 -1.20
C LYS A 51 20.95 0.09 -2.28
N LYS A 52 20.11 1.09 -2.05
CA LYS A 52 19.60 2.03 -3.08
C LYS A 52 19.78 3.51 -2.75
N GLY A 53 20.26 3.83 -1.56
CA GLY A 53 20.43 5.19 -1.08
C GLY A 53 19.13 5.80 -0.54
N VAL A 54 19.29 6.82 0.30
CA VAL A 54 18.19 7.51 1.00
C VAL A 54 17.20 8.13 0.03
N GLU A 55 17.67 8.84 -1.01
CA GLU A 55 16.78 9.53 -1.96
C GLU A 55 15.85 8.56 -2.71
N THR A 56 16.37 7.38 -3.09
CA THR A 56 15.55 6.35 -3.75
C THR A 56 14.53 5.75 -2.79
N ALA A 57 14.93 5.51 -1.54
CA ALA A 57 14.04 5.03 -0.49
C ALA A 57 12.90 6.02 -0.19
N GLU A 58 13.23 7.31 -0.12
CA GLU A 58 12.25 8.39 0.04
C GLU A 58 11.22 8.39 -1.08
N LYS A 59 11.67 8.35 -2.34
CA LYS A 59 10.76 8.33 -3.50
C LYS A 59 9.86 7.10 -3.49
N TYR A 60 10.42 5.94 -3.16
CA TYR A 60 9.66 4.69 -3.10
C TYR A 60 8.57 4.76 -2.03
N LEU A 61 8.93 5.17 -0.82
CA LEU A 61 7.98 5.30 0.28
C LEU A 61 6.92 6.35 -0.05
N GLN A 62 7.29 7.52 -0.57
CA GLN A 62 6.33 8.57 -0.95
C GLN A 62 5.36 8.09 -2.04
N ALA A 63 5.85 7.38 -3.05
CA ALA A 63 5.01 6.85 -4.12
C ALA A 63 3.94 5.88 -3.58
N ASN A 64 4.31 4.99 -2.65
CA ASN A 64 3.36 4.05 -2.06
C ASN A 64 2.36 4.75 -1.11
N GLN A 65 2.79 5.76 -0.35
CA GLN A 65 1.86 6.54 0.47
C GLN A 65 0.88 7.34 -0.39
N HIS A 66 1.36 7.95 -1.47
CA HIS A 66 0.50 8.61 -2.44
C HIS A 66 -0.49 7.63 -3.06
N ALA A 67 -0.07 6.39 -3.36
CA ALA A 67 -0.97 5.37 -3.88
C ALA A 67 -2.10 5.05 -2.87
N VAL A 68 -1.79 4.85 -1.58
CA VAL A 68 -2.81 4.61 -0.53
C VAL A 68 -3.85 5.71 -0.51
N GLU A 69 -3.41 6.97 -0.44
CA GLU A 69 -4.32 8.12 -0.39
C GLU A 69 -5.10 8.31 -1.69
N GLU A 70 -4.47 7.98 -2.81
CA GLU A 70 -5.09 8.07 -4.12
C GLU A 70 -6.22 7.04 -4.31
N TYR A 71 -6.03 5.80 -3.87
CA TYR A 71 -7.12 4.82 -3.87
C TYR A 71 -8.31 5.30 -3.03
N LYS A 72 -8.06 5.83 -1.82
CA LYS A 72 -9.12 6.41 -0.98
C LYS A 72 -9.85 7.56 -1.66
N ARG A 73 -9.11 8.40 -2.39
CA ARG A 73 -9.69 9.52 -3.16
C ARG A 73 -10.59 9.01 -4.28
N ILE A 74 -10.09 8.08 -5.09
CA ILE A 74 -10.83 7.48 -6.23
C ILE A 74 -12.09 6.79 -5.74
N ILE A 75 -11.99 5.97 -4.70
CA ILE A 75 -13.14 5.22 -4.14
C ILE A 75 -14.24 6.18 -3.69
N ARG A 76 -13.89 7.29 -3.04
CA ARG A 76 -14.85 8.31 -2.61
C ARG A 76 -15.45 9.11 -3.77
N GLU A 77 -14.63 9.52 -4.73
CA GLU A 77 -15.08 10.36 -5.84
C GLU A 77 -15.97 9.62 -6.85
N GLU A 78 -15.69 8.34 -7.07
CA GLU A 78 -16.41 7.50 -8.03
C GLU A 78 -17.47 6.62 -7.35
N ASP A 79 -17.70 6.80 -6.03
CA ASP A 79 -18.68 6.08 -5.21
C ASP A 79 -18.59 4.54 -5.35
N ILE A 80 -17.38 4.00 -5.15
CA ILE A 80 -17.09 2.58 -5.37
C ILE A 80 -17.36 1.78 -4.08
N ASP A 81 -18.37 0.91 -4.12
CA ASP A 81 -18.61 -0.07 -3.05
C ASP A 81 -17.62 -1.24 -3.13
N CYS A 82 -16.49 -1.12 -2.42
CA CYS A 82 -15.41 -2.12 -2.39
C CYS A 82 -14.96 -2.51 -0.98
N ASN A 83 -15.80 -2.25 0.03
CA ASN A 83 -15.55 -2.57 1.46
C ASN A 83 -14.17 -2.15 1.98
N LEU A 84 -13.70 -0.98 1.52
CA LEU A 84 -12.44 -0.39 1.98
C LEU A 84 -12.49 -0.15 3.50
N THR A 85 -11.59 -0.78 4.25
CA THR A 85 -11.43 -0.50 5.69
C THR A 85 -10.01 -0.05 5.98
N GLU A 86 -9.86 1.01 6.79
CA GLU A 86 -8.55 1.45 7.26
C GLU A 86 -8.11 0.64 8.49
N ALA A 87 -6.87 0.20 8.50
CA ALA A 87 -6.24 -0.57 9.57
C ALA A 87 -4.75 -0.22 9.71
N ASP A 88 -4.17 -0.42 10.88
CA ASP A 88 -2.73 -0.20 11.09
C ASP A 88 -1.90 -1.35 10.51
N ALA A 89 -0.71 -1.04 9.96
CA ALA A 89 0.24 -2.02 9.49
C ALA A 89 1.32 -2.30 10.54
N TYR A 90 1.22 -3.45 11.20
CA TYR A 90 2.24 -3.88 12.17
C TYR A 90 3.32 -4.75 11.52
N VAL A 91 4.54 -4.64 12.05
CA VAL A 91 5.65 -5.54 11.76
C VAL A 91 6.23 -6.03 13.08
N TYR A 92 6.49 -7.33 13.15
CA TYR A 92 6.96 -8.02 14.35
C TYR A 92 8.31 -8.68 14.07
N SER A 93 9.17 -8.68 15.08
CA SER A 93 10.44 -9.43 15.06
C SER A 93 10.83 -9.83 16.48
N SER A 94 11.55 -10.93 16.62
CA SER A 94 12.24 -11.29 17.85
C SER A 94 13.55 -10.50 18.06
N ASP A 95 14.03 -9.82 17.01
CA ASP A 95 15.23 -8.97 17.06
C ASP A 95 14.84 -7.50 17.24
N GLY A 96 14.93 -7.01 18.48
CA GLY A 96 14.60 -5.64 18.82
C GLY A 96 15.52 -4.60 18.17
N GLU A 97 16.80 -4.92 17.98
CA GLU A 97 17.75 -4.02 17.30
C GLU A 97 17.44 -3.89 15.82
N ARG A 98 16.96 -4.98 15.19
CA ARG A 98 16.48 -4.91 13.80
C ARG A 98 15.24 -4.04 13.68
N LEU A 99 14.28 -4.14 14.61
CA LEU A 99 13.10 -3.25 14.62
C LEU A 99 13.50 -1.79 14.81
N ARG A 100 14.45 -1.52 15.72
CA ARG A 100 14.94 -0.17 15.98
C ARG A 100 15.60 0.43 14.74
N ARG A 101 16.51 -0.30 14.09
CA ARG A 101 17.16 0.16 12.85
C ARG A 101 16.16 0.43 11.73
N GLU A 102 15.14 -0.42 11.59
CA GLU A 102 14.07 -0.20 10.62
C GLU A 102 13.29 1.08 10.92
N ALA A 103 12.92 1.30 12.18
CA ALA A 103 12.21 2.50 12.60
C ALA A 103 13.04 3.77 12.36
N ASP A 104 14.31 3.75 12.75
CA ASP A 104 15.25 4.87 12.57
C ASP A 104 15.43 5.18 11.06
N ALA A 105 15.64 4.14 10.25
CA ALA A 105 15.75 4.24 8.80
C ALA A 105 14.50 4.87 8.17
N ALA A 106 13.31 4.37 8.52
CA ALA A 106 12.07 4.90 7.99
C ALA A 106 11.81 6.36 8.42
N GLN A 107 12.16 6.74 9.65
CA GLN A 107 12.06 8.14 10.13
C GLN A 107 13.02 9.07 9.38
N SER A 108 14.24 8.61 9.07
CA SER A 108 15.25 9.42 8.37
C SER A 108 14.84 9.85 6.95
N THR A 109 13.91 9.12 6.32
CA THR A 109 13.36 9.45 4.98
C THR A 109 12.33 10.59 5.00
N GLY A 110 12.21 11.29 6.14
CA GLY A 110 11.79 12.69 6.19
C GLY A 110 10.29 12.98 6.06
N ARG A 111 9.40 11.98 5.90
CA ARG A 111 7.95 12.23 5.78
C ARG A 111 7.03 11.26 6.50
N TYR A 112 7.57 10.29 7.22
CA TYR A 112 6.76 9.39 8.04
C TYR A 112 6.85 9.81 9.49
N ARG A 113 5.70 10.19 10.06
CA ARG A 113 5.54 10.25 11.51
C ARG A 113 5.27 8.82 12.02
N LEU A 114 6.24 7.92 11.84
CA LEU A 114 6.21 6.65 12.54
C LEU A 114 6.37 6.95 14.02
N SER A 115 5.28 6.90 14.75
CA SER A 115 5.31 6.77 16.20
C SER A 115 5.97 5.44 16.53
N CYS A 116 7.28 5.46 16.72
CA CYS A 116 8.01 4.33 17.29
C CYS A 116 7.70 4.30 18.80
N GLY A 117 6.54 3.77 19.16
CA GLY A 117 6.30 3.25 20.49
C GLY A 117 6.84 1.83 20.52
N VAL A 118 7.99 1.61 21.14
CA VAL A 118 8.42 0.27 21.54
C VAL A 118 7.42 -0.16 22.63
N HIS A 119 6.31 -0.73 22.17
CA HIS A 119 5.01 -0.89 22.86
C HIS A 119 4.40 0.39 23.45
N ALA A 120 3.70 1.18 22.62
CA ALA A 120 2.55 1.99 23.02
C ALA A 120 1.75 2.39 21.77
N ASP A 121 0.45 2.10 21.77
CA ASP A 121 -0.56 2.57 20.81
C ASP A 121 -0.23 3.94 20.22
N VAL A 122 0.06 4.05 18.92
CA VAL A 122 -0.18 5.28 18.15
C VAL A 122 -0.28 4.94 16.65
N ARG A 123 -1.29 5.55 16.05
CA ARG A 123 -1.80 5.51 14.67
C ARG A 123 -0.79 6.03 13.65
N GLU A 124 -0.93 5.54 12.41
CA GLU A 124 -0.33 6.06 11.16
C GLU A 124 0.82 5.24 10.55
N SER A 125 0.54 3.97 10.28
CA SER A 125 0.82 3.39 8.96
C SER A 125 -0.49 2.78 8.46
N ARG A 126 -1.36 3.62 7.88
CA ARG A 126 -2.71 3.20 7.45
C ARG A 126 -2.58 2.26 6.26
N ALA A 127 -2.72 0.97 6.50
CA ALA A 127 -3.08 0.02 5.47
C ALA A 127 -4.59 0.10 5.21
N ALA A 128 -5.01 -0.10 3.98
CA ALA A 128 -6.39 -0.52 3.73
C ALA A 128 -6.42 -2.06 3.68
N ALA A 129 -7.30 -2.68 4.47
CA ALA A 129 -7.52 -4.12 4.48
C ALA A 129 -9.03 -4.43 4.47
N TYR A 130 -9.39 -5.65 4.07
CA TYR A 130 -10.78 -6.15 4.02
C TYR A 130 -11.13 -6.90 5.32
N SER A 131 -12.41 -6.97 5.70
CA SER A 131 -12.88 -7.87 6.76
C SER A 131 -13.18 -9.27 6.21
N ASP A 132 -12.58 -10.29 6.83
CA ASP A 132 -12.49 -11.70 6.40
C ASP A 132 -13.83 -12.48 6.28
N GLU A 133 -14.99 -11.83 6.34
CA GLU A 133 -16.27 -12.51 6.59
C GLU A 133 -16.94 -13.15 5.36
N GLN A 134 -16.40 -12.96 4.14
CA GLN A 134 -17.02 -13.47 2.90
C GLN A 134 -16.23 -14.58 2.16
N CYS A 135 -15.06 -15.00 2.65
CA CYS A 135 -14.29 -16.11 2.05
C CYS A 135 -14.78 -17.53 2.43
N ARG A 136 -16.02 -17.69 2.89
CA ARG A 136 -16.61 -19.00 3.27
C ARG A 136 -17.80 -19.46 2.41
N GLY A 137 -18.06 -18.84 1.26
CA GLY A 137 -19.17 -19.27 0.39
C GLY A 137 -18.80 -19.31 -1.09
N GLY A 138 -18.41 -20.48 -1.58
CA GLY A 138 -18.29 -20.74 -3.02
C GLY A 138 -17.35 -21.89 -3.33
N VAL A 139 -17.93 -23.10 -3.39
CA VAL A 139 -17.32 -24.32 -3.96
C VAL A 139 -17.16 -24.15 -5.47
#